data_AF-A0A497IZP4-F1
#
_entry.id   AF-A0A497IZP4-F1
#
_cell.length_a   1.000
_cell.length_b   1.000
_cell.length_c   1.000
_cell.angle_alpha   90.00
_cell.angle_beta   90.00
_cell.angle_gamma   90.00
#
_symmetry.space_group_name_H-M   'P 1'
#
loop_
_entity.id
_entity.type
_entity.pdbx_description
1 polymer ?
#
loop_
_entity_poly.entity_id
_entity_poly.type
_entity_poly.pdbx_seq_one_letter_code
_entity_poly.pdbx_strand_id
1 'polypeptide(L)'
;MTEEVFTFVQINPYWSDPKIGDLGLTDCILSSPRPEFVEILRSKRRVAKEACKLILKENPDAELVAILGSVALGDIIGWFSDIDLLAIGESLPEKEKFMVLEHEPLFIEYHRWRSFENLLTRRLIDIWMILSGFMELH
;
A
#
# COMPACT_ATOMS: atom_id res chain seq x y z
N MET A 1 -40.30 0.32 -3.39
CA MET A 1 -38.88 0.02 -3.07
C MET A 1 -38.13 1.32 -3.29
N THR A 2 -37.81 2.03 -2.20
CA THR A 2 -36.99 3.24 -2.27
C THR A 2 -35.55 2.80 -2.44
N GLU A 3 -34.94 3.13 -3.58
CA GLU A 3 -33.50 3.05 -3.74
C GLU A 3 -32.88 4.00 -2.74
N GLU A 4 -32.32 3.46 -1.65
CA GLU A 4 -31.41 4.21 -0.80
C GLU A 4 -30.20 4.56 -1.67
N VAL A 5 -30.18 5.81 -2.16
CA VAL A 5 -28.99 6.42 -2.70
C VAL A 5 -28.00 6.51 -1.54
N PHE A 6 -27.17 5.48 -1.38
CA PHE A 6 -25.97 5.58 -0.57
C PHE A 6 -25.08 6.62 -1.24
N THR A 7 -25.24 7.88 -0.84
CA THR A 7 -24.20 8.87 -1.03
C THR A 7 -22.99 8.37 -0.27
N PHE A 8 -22.09 7.70 -0.99
CA PHE A 8 -20.76 7.38 -0.48
C PHE A 8 -20.13 8.72 -0.12
N VAL A 9 -20.14 9.05 1.18
CA VAL A 9 -19.32 10.15 1.68
C VAL A 9 -17.91 9.76 1.31
N GLN A 10 -17.29 10.55 0.43
CA GLN A 10 -15.92 10.31 0.04
C GLN A 10 -15.05 10.56 1.27
N ILE A 11 -14.56 9.48 1.87
CA ILE A 11 -13.75 9.55 3.08
C ILE A 11 -12.31 9.82 2.63
N ASN A 12 -11.86 11.03 2.91
CA ASN A 12 -10.51 11.46 2.59
C ASN A 12 -9.67 11.58 3.88
N PRO A 13 -8.34 11.41 3.78
CA PRO A 13 -7.46 11.60 4.93
C PRO A 13 -7.45 13.07 5.40
N TYR A 14 -7.11 13.31 6.66
CA TYR A 14 -7.15 14.66 7.26
C TYR A 14 -6.34 15.70 6.48
N TRP A 15 -5.19 15.32 5.91
CA TRP A 15 -4.35 16.22 5.13
C TRP A 15 -4.91 16.60 3.75
N SER A 16 -6.03 16.01 3.35
CA SER A 16 -6.79 16.45 2.18
C SER A 16 -7.82 17.55 2.50
N ASP A 17 -8.06 17.85 3.79
CA ASP A 17 -8.98 18.91 4.19
C ASP A 17 -8.45 20.25 3.65
N PRO A 18 -9.24 21.02 2.88
CA PRO A 18 -8.81 22.32 2.36
C PRO A 18 -8.31 23.30 3.44
N LYS A 19 -8.77 23.14 4.69
CA LYS A 19 -8.41 23.99 5.82
C LYS A 19 -7.15 23.52 6.54
N ILE A 20 -6.53 22.40 6.14
CA ILE A 20 -5.33 21.84 6.79
C ILE A 20 -4.19 22.86 6.89
N GLY A 21 -4.05 23.75 5.91
CA GLY A 21 -3.03 24.80 5.90
C GLY A 21 -3.23 25.85 7.00
N ASP A 22 -4.48 26.13 7.36
CA ASP A 22 -4.84 27.16 8.34
C ASP A 22 -5.01 26.59 9.75
N LEU A 23 -5.61 25.39 9.86
CA LEU A 23 -5.91 24.74 11.14
C LEU A 23 -4.79 23.80 11.61
N GLY A 24 -3.99 23.26 10.69
CA GLY A 24 -3.05 22.21 11.00
C GLY A 24 -3.70 20.84 11.25
N LEU A 25 -2.88 19.79 11.27
CA LEU A 25 -3.35 18.40 11.34
C LEU A 25 -4.13 18.09 12.63
N THR A 26 -3.67 18.61 13.77
CA THR A 26 -4.31 18.36 15.08
C THR A 26 -5.73 18.88 15.11
N ASP A 27 -5.96 20.12 14.66
CA ASP A 27 -7.29 20.73 14.71
C ASP A 27 -8.24 20.15 13.66
N CYS A 28 -7.72 19.71 12.50
CA CYS A 28 -8.50 18.91 11.53
C CYS A 28 -8.94 17.56 12.12
N ILE A 29 -8.08 16.88 12.89
CA ILE A 29 -8.44 15.63 13.57
C ILE A 29 -9.51 15.87 14.66
N LEU A 30 -9.41 16.98 15.40
CA LEU A 30 -10.33 17.29 16.49
C LEU A 30 -11.72 17.74 15.99
N SER A 31 -11.77 18.37 14.81
CA SER A 31 -13.00 18.94 14.25
C SER A 31 -13.85 17.97 13.42
N SER A 32 -13.34 16.77 13.12
CA SER A 32 -14.03 15.78 12.29
C SER A 32 -14.10 14.41 12.97
N PRO A 33 -15.26 13.71 12.95
CA PRO A 33 -15.36 12.37 13.48
C PRO A 33 -14.38 11.43 12.77
N ARG A 34 -13.62 10.65 13.53
CA ARG A 34 -12.67 9.66 13.00
C ARG A 34 -13.45 8.62 12.20
N PRO A 35 -13.16 8.44 10.89
CA PRO A 35 -13.75 7.35 10.12
C PRO A 35 -13.45 6.02 10.80
N GLU A 36 -14.35 5.06 10.69
CA GLU A 36 -14.09 3.75 11.26
C GLU A 36 -12.88 3.11 10.57
N PHE A 37 -12.10 2.34 11.32
CA PHE A 37 -10.93 1.64 10.79
C PHE A 37 -11.22 0.89 9.48
N VAL A 38 -12.37 0.21 9.44
CA VAL A 38 -12.82 -0.58 8.28
C VAL A 38 -13.03 0.28 7.04
N GLU A 39 -13.48 1.53 7.24
CA GLU A 39 -13.70 2.48 6.16
C GLU A 39 -12.37 3.01 5.60
N ILE A 40 -11.42 3.32 6.48
CA ILE A 40 -10.07 3.72 6.09
C ILE A 40 -9.40 2.61 5.26
N LEU A 41 -9.45 1.37 5.76
CA LEU A 41 -8.88 0.23 5.05
C LEU A 41 -9.56 0.00 3.69
N ARG A 42 -10.88 0.18 3.60
CA ARG A 42 -11.60 0.11 2.32
C ARG A 42 -11.13 1.20 1.35
N SER A 43 -10.96 2.43 1.82
CA SER A 43 -10.48 3.54 0.98
C SER A 43 -9.07 3.25 0.45
N LYS A 44 -8.13 2.86 1.33
CA LYS A 44 -6.76 2.50 0.93
C LYS A 44 -6.72 1.36 -0.07
N ARG A 45 -7.49 0.29 0.15
CA ARG A 45 -7.57 -0.85 -0.80
C ARG A 45 -8.17 -0.45 -2.15
N ARG A 46 -9.10 0.49 -2.18
CA ARG A 46 -9.63 1.04 -3.44
C ARG A 46 -8.54 1.81 -4.18
N VAL A 47 -7.83 2.72 -3.51
CA VAL A 47 -6.72 3.48 -4.11
C VAL A 47 -5.62 2.55 -4.61
N ALA A 48 -5.24 1.54 -3.82
CA ALA A 48 -4.28 0.52 -4.20
C ALA A 48 -4.69 -0.23 -5.49
N LYS A 49 -5.98 -0.61 -5.61
CA LYS A 49 -6.50 -1.25 -6.82
C LYS A 49 -6.42 -0.34 -8.05
N GLU A 50 -6.75 0.94 -7.92
CA GLU A 50 -6.62 1.88 -9.04
C GLU A 50 -5.15 2.07 -9.43
N ALA A 51 -4.23 2.14 -8.47
CA ALA A 51 -2.80 2.18 -8.73
C ALA A 51 -2.31 0.91 -9.45
N CYS A 52 -2.76 -0.28 -9.05
CA CYS A 52 -2.42 -1.53 -9.77
C CYS A 52 -2.86 -1.46 -11.24
N LYS A 53 -4.06 -0.93 -11.53
CA LYS A 53 -4.53 -0.75 -12.91
C LYS A 53 -3.66 0.22 -13.70
N LEU A 54 -3.23 1.32 -13.07
CA LEU A 54 -2.31 2.27 -13.70
C LEU A 54 -0.96 1.63 -14.01
N ILE A 55 -0.40 0.85 -13.08
CA ILE A 55 0.85 0.11 -13.28
C ILE A 55 0.73 -0.85 -14.46
N LEU A 56 -0.34 -1.65 -14.52
CA LEU A 56 -0.60 -2.58 -15.64
C LEU A 56 -0.78 -1.84 -16.97
N LYS A 57 -1.37 -0.64 -16.95
CA LYS A 57 -1.52 0.18 -18.15
C LYS A 57 -0.18 0.76 -18.63
N GLU A 58 0.67 1.21 -17.70
CA GLU A 58 2.00 1.73 -17.99
C GLU A 58 2.98 0.63 -18.39
N ASN A 59 2.80 -0.59 -17.87
CA ASN A 59 3.68 -1.74 -18.04
C ASN A 59 2.83 -2.96 -18.45
N PRO A 60 2.38 -3.03 -19.71
CA PRO A 60 1.46 -4.08 -20.17
C PRO A 60 2.06 -5.49 -20.17
N ASP A 61 3.38 -5.61 -20.02
CA ASP A 61 4.12 -6.86 -19.89
C ASP A 61 4.42 -7.25 -18.44
N ALA A 62 3.96 -6.46 -17.46
CA ALA A 62 4.01 -6.87 -16.07
C ALA A 62 3.17 -8.14 -15.87
N GLU A 63 3.82 -9.19 -15.37
CA GLU A 63 3.23 -10.50 -15.16
C GLU A 63 2.52 -10.59 -13.80
N LEU A 64 3.00 -9.81 -12.82
CA LEU A 64 2.42 -9.71 -11.50
C LEU A 64 2.38 -8.26 -11.05
N VAL A 65 1.24 -7.86 -10.50
CA VAL A 65 1.10 -6.62 -9.73
C VAL A 65 0.31 -6.95 -8.47
N ALA A 66 0.90 -6.69 -7.30
CA ALA A 66 0.34 -7.08 -6.01
C ALA A 66 0.34 -5.90 -5.03
N ILE A 67 -0.63 -5.92 -4.11
CA ILE A 67 -0.68 -5.07 -2.94
C ILE A 67 0.04 -5.82 -1.82
N LEU A 68 0.98 -5.16 -1.15
CA LEU A 68 1.76 -5.71 -0.04
C LEU A 68 1.48 -4.98 1.26
N GLY A 69 2.22 -5.37 2.29
CA GLY A 69 2.30 -4.64 3.56
C GLY A 69 0.97 -4.56 4.31
N SER A 70 0.84 -3.50 5.11
CA SER A 70 -0.24 -3.39 6.10
C SER A 70 -1.63 -3.28 5.49
N VAL A 71 -1.73 -2.69 4.29
CA VAL A 71 -2.99 -2.55 3.54
C VAL A 71 -3.48 -3.90 3.01
N ALA A 72 -2.56 -4.77 2.58
CA ALA A 72 -2.89 -6.12 2.16
C ALA A 72 -3.35 -6.96 3.36
N LEU A 73 -2.59 -6.94 4.46
CA LEU A 73 -2.85 -7.71 5.67
C LEU A 73 -4.04 -7.19 6.49
N GLY A 74 -4.37 -5.91 6.34
CA GLY A 74 -5.48 -5.28 7.05
C GLY A 74 -5.12 -4.84 8.47
N ASP A 75 -3.85 -4.62 8.78
CA ASP A 75 -3.30 -4.19 10.07
C ASP A 75 -2.73 -2.75 9.98
N ILE A 76 -3.46 -1.87 9.31
CA ILE A 76 -3.06 -0.46 9.10
C ILE A 76 -3.02 0.35 10.41
N ILE A 77 -2.23 1.42 10.42
CA ILE A 77 -2.23 2.46 11.47
C ILE A 77 -3.07 3.64 10.97
N GLY A 78 -4.38 3.40 10.84
CA GLY A 78 -5.32 4.39 10.33
C GLY A 78 -4.87 4.98 8.98
N TRP A 79 -4.98 6.30 8.83
CA TRP A 79 -4.55 6.97 7.59
C TRP A 79 -3.04 6.95 7.39
N PHE A 80 -2.23 6.81 8.44
CA PHE A 80 -0.77 6.97 8.38
C PHE A 80 -0.04 5.80 7.71
N SER A 81 -0.68 4.65 7.54
CA SER A 81 -0.12 3.58 6.71
C SER A 81 -0.07 4.01 5.25
N ASP A 82 1.09 3.90 4.65
CA ASP A 82 1.30 3.95 3.22
C ASP A 82 0.74 2.71 2.50
N ILE A 83 0.69 2.80 1.16
CA ILE A 83 0.28 1.70 0.29
C ILE A 83 1.52 1.13 -0.40
N ASP A 84 1.89 -0.10 -0.05
CA ASP A 84 2.98 -0.82 -0.69
C ASP A 84 2.46 -1.65 -1.88
N LEU A 85 3.13 -1.51 -3.02
CA LEU A 85 2.81 -2.22 -4.25
C LEU A 85 4.08 -2.88 -4.80
N LEU A 86 3.92 -4.07 -5.38
CA LEU A 86 4.99 -4.81 -6.05
C LEU A 86 4.56 -5.09 -7.49
N ALA A 87 5.45 -4.82 -8.44
CA ALA A 87 5.30 -5.18 -9.84
C ALA A 87 6.48 -6.04 -10.30
N ILE A 88 6.19 -7.19 -10.91
CA ILE A 88 7.19 -8.12 -11.46
C ILE A 88 6.90 -8.38 -12.94
N GLY A 89 7.96 -8.33 -13.75
CA GLY A 89 7.91 -8.66 -15.17
C GLY A 89 9.31 -8.60 -15.77
N GLU A 90 9.53 -9.31 -16.88
CA GLU A 90 10.87 -9.49 -17.45
C GLU A 90 11.51 -8.18 -17.92
N SER A 91 10.72 -7.23 -18.46
CA SER A 91 11.24 -5.96 -18.96
C SER A 91 11.14 -4.79 -17.97
N LEU A 92 10.61 -5.03 -16.77
CA LEU A 92 10.45 -3.98 -15.77
C LEU A 92 11.81 -3.41 -15.33
N PRO A 93 11.87 -2.09 -15.07
CA PRO A 93 13.05 -1.46 -14.47
C PRO A 93 13.19 -1.91 -13.02
N GLU A 94 14.41 -2.22 -12.56
CA GLU A 94 14.67 -2.50 -11.15
C GLU A 94 14.78 -1.17 -10.39
N LYS A 95 13.64 -0.66 -9.91
CA LYS A 95 13.57 0.65 -9.24
C LYS A 95 12.43 0.71 -8.24
N GLU A 96 12.59 1.59 -7.27
CA GLU A 96 11.51 2.06 -6.41
C GLU A 96 10.91 3.34 -7.00
N LYS A 97 9.59 3.47 -6.91
CA LYS A 97 8.86 4.68 -7.31
C LYS A 97 7.93 5.08 -6.19
N PHE A 98 8.08 6.32 -5.73
CA PHE A 98 7.08 6.97 -4.90
C PHE A 98 6.05 7.67 -5.79
N MET A 99 4.78 7.55 -5.45
CA MET A 99 3.71 8.34 -6.06
C MET A 99 2.63 8.69 -5.04
N VAL A 100 1.81 9.68 -5.38
CA VAL A 100 0.63 10.03 -4.60
C VAL A 100 -0.59 9.85 -5.49
N LEU A 101 -1.58 9.09 -5.02
CA LEU A 101 -2.86 8.89 -5.70
C LEU A 101 -3.97 9.21 -4.71
N GLU A 102 -4.84 10.16 -5.06
CA GLU A 102 -5.97 10.56 -4.21
C GLU A 102 -5.55 10.89 -2.76
N HIS A 103 -4.43 11.61 -2.62
CA HIS A 103 -3.81 11.99 -1.34
C HIS A 103 -3.19 10.84 -0.53
N GLU A 104 -3.20 9.61 -1.03
CA GLU A 104 -2.51 8.49 -0.40
C GLU A 104 -1.08 8.37 -0.92
N PRO A 105 -0.07 8.24 -0.03
CA PRO A 105 1.28 7.90 -0.44
C PRO A 105 1.34 6.42 -0.86
N LEU A 106 1.97 6.15 -2.00
CA LEU A 106 2.21 4.81 -2.50
C LEU A 106 3.70 4.61 -2.79
N PHE A 107 4.20 3.44 -2.39
CA PHE A 107 5.52 2.95 -2.72
C PHE A 107 5.37 1.76 -3.67
N ILE A 108 6.04 1.84 -4.82
CA ILE A 108 5.99 0.79 -5.84
C ILE A 108 7.40 0.25 -6.03
N GLU A 109 7.57 -1.03 -5.75
CA GLU A 109 8.77 -1.79 -6.04
C GLU A 109 8.61 -2.48 -7.39
N TYR A 110 9.51 -2.17 -8.33
CA TYR A 110 9.57 -2.85 -9.62
C TYR A 110 10.74 -3.82 -9.65
N HIS A 111 10.46 -5.06 -10.02
CA HIS A 111 11.45 -6.12 -10.10
C HIS A 111 11.37 -6.87 -11.43
N ARG A 112 12.51 -7.41 -11.85
CA ARG A 112 12.55 -8.54 -12.79
C ARG A 112 12.46 -9.83 -12.01
N TRP A 113 12.03 -10.91 -12.66
CA TRP A 113 11.97 -12.23 -12.02
C TRP A 113 13.30 -12.62 -11.39
N ARG A 114 14.39 -12.48 -12.16
CA ARG A 114 15.72 -12.85 -11.69
C ARG A 114 16.15 -12.10 -10.43
N SER A 115 15.89 -10.80 -10.33
CA SER A 115 16.24 -10.04 -9.12
C SER A 115 15.36 -10.40 -7.94
N PHE A 116 14.07 -10.61 -8.18
CA PHE A 116 13.14 -11.04 -7.14
C PHE A 116 13.48 -12.44 -6.60
N GLU A 117 13.76 -13.42 -7.46
CA GLU A 117 14.19 -14.77 -7.08
C GLU A 117 15.49 -14.77 -6.28
N ASN A 118 16.46 -13.94 -6.67
CA ASN A 118 17.70 -13.76 -5.92
C ASN A 118 17.42 -13.22 -4.51
N LEU A 119 16.50 -12.26 -4.38
CA LEU A 119 16.10 -11.68 -3.10
C LEU A 119 15.42 -12.73 -2.21
N LEU A 120 14.47 -13.50 -2.77
CA LEU A 120 13.83 -14.60 -2.06
C LEU A 120 14.83 -15.66 -1.61
N THR A 121 15.74 -16.07 -2.50
CA THR A 121 16.76 -17.08 -2.20
C THR A 121 17.66 -16.63 -1.06
N ARG A 122 18.12 -15.37 -1.06
CA ARG A 122 18.91 -14.80 0.02
C ARG A 122 18.15 -14.82 1.35
N ARG A 123 16.89 -14.40 1.35
CA ARG A 123 16.04 -14.42 2.57
C ARG A 123 15.85 -15.83 3.12
N LEU A 124 15.64 -16.81 2.25
CA LEU A 124 15.53 -18.22 2.67
C LEU A 124 16.83 -18.74 3.28
N ILE A 125 17.98 -18.38 2.70
CA ILE A 125 19.30 -18.72 3.27
C ILE A 125 19.49 -18.07 4.63
N ASP A 126 19.17 -16.78 4.78
CA ASP A 126 19.28 -16.06 6.06
C ASP A 126 18.44 -16.73 7.15
N ILE A 127 17.19 -17.07 6.84
CA ILE A 127 16.29 -17.78 7.76
C ILE A 127 16.88 -19.14 8.13
N TRP A 128 17.35 -19.90 7.15
CA TRP A 128 17.94 -21.22 7.38
C TRP A 128 19.19 -21.14 8.27
N MET A 129 20.06 -20.13 8.08
CA MET A 129 21.23 -19.93 8.93
C MET A 129 20.84 -19.62 10.38
N ILE A 130 19.84 -18.75 10.58
CA ILE A 130 19.34 -18.43 11.93
C ILE A 130 18.80 -19.69 12.62
N LEU A 131 17.98 -20.47 11.91
CA LEU A 131 17.39 -21.70 12.47
C LEU A 131 18.47 -22.77 12.75
N SER A 132 19.44 -22.93 11.87
CA SER A 132 20.52 -23.92 12.03
C SER A 132 21.48 -23.55 13.16
N GLY A 133 21.82 -22.26 13.29
CA GLY A 133 22.61 -21.77 14.42
C GLY A 133 21.89 -21.89 15.77
N PHE A 134 20.55 -21.80 15.77
CA PHE A 134 19.73 -22.11 16.96
C PHE A 134 19.73 -23.60 17.31
N MET A 135 19.81 -24.49 16.33
CA MET A 135 19.84 -25.94 16.54
C MET A 135 21.20 -26.45 17.07
N GLU A 136 22.30 -25.74 16.84
CA GLU A 136 23.63 -26.12 17.38
C GLU A 136 23.85 -25.69 18.84
N LEU A 137 22.97 -24.82 19.38
CA LEU A 137 23.04 -24.31 20.76
C LEU A 137 22.14 -25.07 21.75
N HIS A 138 21.41 -26.09 21.30
CA HIS A 138 20.51 -26.93 22.10
C HIS A 138 20.80 -28.42 21.92
#